data_AF-A0A6F8T1P5-F1
#
_entry.id   AF-A0A6F8T1P5-F1
#
_cell.length_a   1.000
_cell.length_b   1.000
_cell.length_c   1.000
_cell.angle_alpha   90.00
_cell.angle_beta   90.00
_cell.angle_gamma   90.00
#
_symmetry.space_group_name_H-M   'P 1'
#
loop_
_entity.id
_entity.type
_entity.pdbx_description
1 polymer ?
#
loop_
_entity_poly.entity_id
_entity_poly.type
_entity_poly.pdbx_seq_one_letter_code
_entity_poly.pdbx_strand_id
1 'polypeptide(L)' 'MRKWTLEERLAQAQLIRLQKPWTYSTGPKTQEGKAMSCRNSYKHGARRSDVRTLSKKISQFKRELVNILEFL' A
#
# COMPACT_ATOMS: atom_id res chain seq x y z
N MET A 1 -0.69 23.10 -2.77
CA MET A 1 -1.38 21.92 -3.36
C MET A 1 -2.74 22.38 -3.89
N ARG A 2 -3.11 22.05 -5.13
CA ARG A 2 -4.43 22.42 -5.68
C ARG A 2 -5.54 21.73 -4.88
N LYS A 3 -6.53 22.49 -4.40
CA LYS A 3 -7.76 21.96 -3.79
C LYS A 3 -8.83 21.89 -4.87
N TRP A 4 -9.22 20.68 -5.24
CA TRP A 4 -10.26 20.44 -6.24
C TRP A 4 -11.65 20.57 -5.62
N THR A 5 -12.55 21.32 -6.25
CA THR A 5 -13.99 21.29 -5.94
C THR A 5 -14.60 19.97 -6.41
N LEU A 6 -15.82 19.67 -5.94
CA LEU A 6 -16.55 18.48 -6.39
C LEU A 6 -16.83 18.51 -7.90
N GLU A 7 -17.25 19.67 -8.41
CA GLU A 7 -17.56 19.87 -9.83
C GLU A 7 -16.33 19.62 -10.71
N GLU A 8 -15.17 20.20 -10.34
CA GLU A 8 -13.93 19.97 -11.07
C GLU A 8 -13.55 18.48 -11.10
N ARG A 9 -13.70 17.76 -9.96
CA ARG A 9 -13.41 16.32 -9.92
C ARG A 9 -14.33 15.53 -10.84
N LEU A 10 -15.61 15.90 -10.90
CA LEU A 10 -16.59 15.24 -11.76
C LEU A 10 -16.30 15.50 -13.24
N ALA A 11 -16.01 16.74 -13.62
CA ALA A 11 -15.60 17.09 -14.97
C ALA A 11 -14.34 16.32 -15.40
N GLN A 12 -13.33 16.24 -14.53
CA GLN A 12 -12.12 15.46 -14.80
C GLN A 12 -12.42 13.96 -14.92
N ALA A 13 -13.33 13.43 -14.11
CA ALA A 13 -13.73 12.03 -14.18
C ALA A 13 -14.47 11.71 -15.50
N GLN A 14 -15.20 12.66 -16.08
CA GLN A 14 -15.79 12.51 -17.42
C GLN A 14 -14.70 12.49 -18.49
N LEU A 15 -13.74 13.44 -18.44
CA LEU A 15 -12.61 13.48 -19.37
C LEU A 15 -11.77 12.20 -19.33
N ILE A 16 -11.45 11.68 -18.15
CA ILE A 16 -10.69 10.43 -17.99
C ILE A 16 -11.45 9.24 -18.59
N ARG A 17 -12.78 9.18 -18.44
CA ARG A 17 -13.62 8.12 -19.05
C ARG A 17 -13.68 8.22 -20.57
N LEU A 18 -13.65 9.44 -21.12
CA LEU A 18 -13.61 9.67 -22.58
C LEU A 18 -12.24 9.31 -23.15
N GLN A 19 -11.17 9.82 -22.56
CA GLN A 19 -9.79 9.62 -23.03
C GLN A 19 -9.26 8.21 -22.78
N LYS A 20 -9.79 7.50 -21.77
CA LYS A 20 -9.42 6.13 -21.38
C LYS A 20 -7.90 5.91 -21.36
N PRO A 21 -7.11 6.74 -20.66
CA PRO A 21 -5.64 6.73 -20.77
C PRO A 21 -4.99 5.36 -20.50
N TRP A 22 -5.65 4.48 -19.75
CA TRP A 22 -5.20 3.10 -19.51
C TRP A 22 -5.12 2.25 -20.77
N THR A 23 -5.82 2.58 -21.86
CA THR A 23 -5.73 1.85 -23.15
C THR A 23 -4.38 2.05 -23.82
N TYR A 24 -3.72 3.17 -23.57
CA TYR A 24 -2.38 3.50 -24.06
C TYR A 24 -1.26 3.03 -23.13
N SER A 25 -1.59 2.29 -22.06
CA SER A 25 -0.60 1.79 -21.13
C SER A 25 0.37 0.83 -21.81
N THR A 26 1.66 1.02 -21.57
CA THR A 26 2.76 0.15 -22.01
C THR A 26 3.05 -0.99 -21.03
N GLY A 27 2.13 -1.24 -20.09
CA GLY A 27 2.23 -2.32 -19.12
C GLY A 27 2.27 -3.73 -19.76
N PRO A 28 2.50 -4.76 -18.94
CA PRO A 28 2.62 -6.13 -19.44
C PRO A 28 1.33 -6.62 -20.09
N LYS A 29 1.42 -7.05 -21.35
CA LYS A 29 0.30 -7.56 -22.14
C LYS A 29 0.10 -9.08 -21.99
N THR A 30 1.15 -9.83 -21.63
CA THR A 30 1.12 -11.28 -21.47
C THR A 30 0.76 -11.71 -20.05
N GLN A 31 0.33 -12.97 -19.90
CA GLN A 31 -0.01 -13.52 -18.59
C GLN A 31 1.22 -13.62 -17.67
N GLU A 32 2.36 -14.00 -18.24
CA GLU A 32 3.66 -14.08 -17.55
C GLU A 32 4.11 -12.69 -17.08
N GLY A 33 4.00 -11.68 -17.95
CA GLY A 33 4.34 -10.31 -17.60
C GLY A 33 3.45 -9.74 -16.50
N LYS A 34 2.15 -10.04 -16.52
CA LYS A 34 1.21 -9.67 -15.44
C LYS A 34 1.58 -10.36 -14.13
N ALA A 35 1.93 -11.65 -14.18
CA ALA A 35 2.37 -12.42 -13.02
C ALA A 35 3.72 -11.91 -12.44
N MET A 36 4.59 -11.32 -13.26
CA MET A 36 5.79 -10.63 -12.78
C MET A 36 5.45 -9.28 -12.13
N SER A 37 4.65 -8.46 -12.80
CA SER A 37 4.31 -7.12 -12.33
C SER A 37 3.49 -7.13 -11.03
N CYS A 38 2.59 -8.10 -10.84
CA CYS A 38 1.84 -8.23 -9.60
C CYS A 38 2.76 -8.43 -8.37
N ARG A 39 3.95 -9.02 -8.57
CA ARG A 39 4.93 -9.21 -7.50
C ARG A 39 5.63 -7.93 -7.06
N ASN A 40 5.56 -6.84 -7.83
CA ASN A 40 6.08 -5.55 -7.38
C ASN A 40 5.40 -5.06 -6.09
N SER A 41 4.13 -5.46 -5.87
CA SER A 41 3.39 -5.17 -4.63
C SER A 41 3.96 -5.90 -3.40
N TYR A 42 4.66 -7.03 -3.59
CA TYR A 42 5.33 -7.77 -2.51
C TYR A 42 6.63 -7.10 -2.03
N LYS A 43 6.98 -5.90 -2.53
CA LYS A 43 8.00 -5.04 -1.90
C LYS A 43 7.45 -4.29 -0.67
N HIS A 44 6.64 -4.93 0.14
CA HIS A 44 6.08 -4.42 1.40
C HIS A 44 7.12 -4.20 2.53
N GLY A 45 8.41 -4.46 2.30
CA GLY A 45 9.46 -4.31 3.32
C GLY A 45 9.07 -5.04 4.61
N ALA A 46 9.15 -4.36 5.75
CA ALA A 46 8.77 -4.89 7.06
C ALA A 46 7.24 -4.98 7.30
N ARG A 47 6.38 -4.78 6.29
CA ARG A 47 4.91 -4.82 6.43
C ARG A 47 4.28 -6.18 6.11
N ARG A 48 5.09 -7.21 5.84
CA ARG A 48 4.60 -8.59 5.71
C ARG A 48 3.94 -9.05 7.03
N SER A 49 2.94 -9.92 6.94
CA SER A 49 2.11 -10.33 8.09
C SER A 49 2.90 -11.00 9.21
N ASP A 50 3.91 -11.79 8.88
CA ASP A 50 4.86 -12.41 9.81
C ASP A 50 5.72 -11.37 10.54
N VAL A 51 6.29 -10.41 9.82
CA VAL A 51 7.11 -9.33 10.39
C VAL A 51 6.26 -8.48 11.32
N ARG A 52 5.03 -8.14 10.91
CA ARG A 52 4.07 -7.40 11.75
C ARG A 52 3.72 -8.16 13.02
N THR A 53 3.51 -9.47 12.91
CA THR A 53 3.24 -10.35 14.06
C THR A 53 4.43 -10.37 15.03
N LEU A 54 5.65 -10.52 14.50
CA LEU A 54 6.87 -10.52 15.29
C LEU A 54 7.08 -9.17 15.99
N SER A 55 6.92 -8.05 15.27
CA SER A 55 7.01 -6.72 15.87
C SER A 55 6.02 -6.52 17.01
N LYS A 56 4.77 -7.01 16.87
CA LYS A 56 3.77 -6.94 17.95
C LYS A 56 4.21 -7.71 19.19
N LYS A 57 4.77 -8.91 19.02
CA LYS A 57 5.31 -9.73 20.13
C LYS A 57 6.47 -9.03 20.83
N ILE A 58 7.43 -8.48 20.06
CA ILE A 58 8.57 -7.74 20.62
C ILE A 58 8.08 -6.53 21.43
N SER A 59 7.13 -5.75 20.90
CA SER A 59 6.56 -4.61 21.64
C SER A 59 5.83 -5.04 22.90
N GLN A 60 5.19 -6.21 22.90
CA GLN A 60 4.56 -6.76 24.09
C GLN A 60 5.60 -7.14 25.15
N PHE A 61 6.62 -7.92 24.79
CA PHE A 61 7.68 -8.32 25.72
C PHE A 61 8.43 -7.12 26.30
N LYS A 62 8.67 -6.08 25.49
CA LYS A 62 9.27 -4.83 26.00
C LYS A 62 8.43 -4.19 27.11
N ARG A 63 7.11 -4.16 26.96
CA ARG A 63 6.21 -3.61 28.01
C ARG A 63 6.23 -4.47 29.26
N GLU A 64 6.19 -5.79 29.10
CA GLU A 64 6.24 -6.72 30.23
C GLU A 64 7.56 -6.58 31.01
N LEU A 65 8.69 -6.45 30.32
CA LEU A 65 9.99 -6.22 30.96
C LEU A 65 10.06 -4.89 31.70
N VAL A 66 9.54 -3.80 31.10
CA VAL A 66 9.47 -2.49 31.78
C VAL A 66 8.63 -2.58 33.04
N ASN A 67 7.45 -3.20 32.96
CA ASN A 67 6.61 -3.39 34.15
C ASN A 67 7.34 -4.19 35.22
N ILE A 68 8.02 -5.28 34.89
CA ILE A 68 8.77 -6.07 35.89
C ILE A 68 9.84 -5.22 36.57
N LEU A 69 10.57 -4.40 35.81
CA LEU A 69 11.61 -3.52 36.35
C LEU A 69 11.05 -2.37 37.18
N GLU A 70 9.82 -1.91 36.90
CA GLU A 70 9.15 -0.86 37.69
C GLU A 70 8.58 -1.38 39.02
N PHE A 71 8.37 -2.70 39.14
CA PHE A 71 7.84 -3.35 40.34
C PHE A 71 8.91 -4.04 41.22
N LEU A 72 10.20 -3.90 40.86
CA LEU A 72 11.38 -4.31 41.66
C LEU A 72 12.07 -3.09 42.25
#